data_AF-R2T6M8-F1
#
_entry.id   AF-R2T6M8-F1
#
_cell.length_a   1.000
_cell.length_b   1.000
_cell.length_c   1.000
_cell.angle_alpha   90.00
_cell.angle_beta   90.00
_cell.angle_gamma   90.00
#
_symmetry.space_group_name_H-M   'P 1'
#
loop_
_entity.id
_entity.type
_entity.pdbx_description
1 polymer ?
#
loop_
_entity_poly.entity_id
_entity_poly.type
_entity_poly.pdbx_seq_one_letter_code
_entity_poly.pdbx_strand_id
1 'polypeptide(L)'
;MKLTKLVMSGAALATIVGIGALNADAATYPEATKGVSNGNISFTDDGSNNIPDPENPEKPTNPVDPTDPDNPDKPGGNENPGDLKLVVVPDFDFGSQQKSSGEVTANAKVVAAWDESKTKIYRAPWITTHDMRTERGTGWTVSVTSSQFSLTGDANKKINGAEIVFTNANYEGSSTTKPTIHSKAVGTDVTTGLVLTPGTEVSIANSDASKGQGVGDYSLALGTNSKGAYKEDSVTDGVTFRMPANTAVETGKYQAELNWELKPTLNPFS
;
A
#
# COMPACT_ATOMS: atom_id res chain seq x y z
N MET A 1 -50.05 52.01 5.64
CA MET A 1 -49.67 52.02 7.07
C MET A 1 -48.42 51.18 7.25
N LYS A 2 -47.52 51.65 8.12
CA LYS A 2 -46.12 51.23 8.29
C LYS A 2 -45.98 49.86 8.97
N LEU A 3 -44.98 49.08 8.57
CA LEU A 3 -44.23 48.14 9.44
C LEU A 3 -42.86 47.86 8.78
N THR A 4 -41.84 48.65 9.11
CA THR A 4 -40.81 48.43 10.16
C THR A 4 -39.81 47.35 9.79
N LYS A 5 -38.59 47.81 9.47
CA LYS A 5 -37.37 47.04 9.23
C LYS A 5 -36.97 46.27 10.49
N LEU A 6 -36.58 45.01 10.35
CA LEU A 6 -35.75 44.31 11.32
C LEU A 6 -34.49 43.81 10.60
N VAL A 7 -33.37 44.44 10.93
CA VAL A 7 -32.01 43.96 10.63
C VAL A 7 -31.40 43.64 11.98
N MET A 8 -30.94 42.40 12.17
CA MET A 8 -29.84 41.97 13.04
C MET A 8 -29.63 40.46 12.82
N SER A 9 -28.54 40.08 12.14
CA SER A 9 -27.34 39.48 12.76
C SER A 9 -27.65 38.05 13.24
N GLY A 10 -27.19 36.97 12.61
CA GLY A 10 -25.81 36.72 12.23
C GLY A 10 -25.39 35.43 12.95
N ALA A 11 -25.61 34.29 12.29
CA ALA A 11 -24.96 33.03 12.61
C ALA A 11 -24.88 32.24 11.30
N ALA A 12 -23.81 32.50 10.55
CA ALA A 12 -23.39 31.58 9.50
C ALA A 12 -22.99 30.28 10.20
N LEU A 13 -23.89 29.30 10.24
CA LEU A 13 -23.46 27.92 10.43
C LEU A 13 -22.59 27.61 9.21
N ALA A 14 -21.28 27.55 9.43
CA ALA A 14 -20.35 26.94 8.52
C ALA A 14 -20.87 25.53 8.25
N THR A 15 -21.41 25.33 7.05
CA THR A 15 -21.68 24.00 6.52
C THR A 15 -20.34 23.29 6.48
N ILE A 16 -20.14 22.37 7.42
CA ILE A 16 -19.13 21.32 7.32
C ILE A 16 -19.39 20.68 5.95
N VAL A 17 -18.51 21.00 5.00
CA VAL A 17 -18.47 20.33 3.71
C VAL A 17 -18.26 18.88 4.06
N GLY A 18 -19.28 18.07 3.78
CA GLY A 18 -19.24 16.64 3.99
C GLY A 18 -17.97 16.10 3.35
N ILE A 19 -17.09 15.58 4.19
CA ILE A 19 -16.08 14.63 3.78
C ILE A 19 -16.88 13.45 3.25
N GLY A 20 -17.10 13.44 1.93
CA GLY A 20 -17.69 12.29 1.28
C GLY A 20 -16.76 11.12 1.54
N ALA A 21 -17.24 10.13 2.28
CA ALA A 21 -16.60 8.83 2.38
C ALA A 21 -16.53 8.25 0.95
N LEU A 22 -15.38 8.46 0.31
CA LEU A 22 -15.03 7.82 -0.93
C LEU A 22 -14.21 6.60 -0.54
N ASN A 23 -14.88 5.45 -0.66
CA ASN A 23 -14.34 4.10 -0.45
C ASN A 23 -12.92 4.01 -1.06
N ALA A 24 -11.95 3.43 -0.34
CA ALA A 24 -10.75 3.01 -1.07
C ALA A 24 -11.20 1.87 -2.00
N ASP A 25 -11.02 2.07 -3.30
CA ASP A 25 -11.43 1.10 -4.30
C ASP A 25 -10.62 -0.19 -4.14
N ALA A 26 -11.33 -1.33 -4.08
CA ALA A 26 -10.71 -2.64 -4.07
C ALA A 26 -9.89 -2.85 -5.36
N ALA A 27 -8.84 -3.68 -5.27
CA ALA A 27 -8.01 -4.03 -6.42
C ALA A 27 -8.85 -4.47 -7.64
N THR A 28 -8.45 -3.99 -8.82
CA THR A 28 -9.09 -4.34 -10.10
C THR A 28 -8.17 -5.20 -10.95
N TYR A 29 -8.74 -6.05 -11.80
CA TYR A 29 -7.97 -6.99 -12.62
C TYR A 29 -8.38 -6.88 -14.09
N PRO A 30 -7.65 -6.08 -14.89
CA PRO A 30 -7.93 -5.93 -16.33
C PRO A 30 -7.80 -7.26 -17.10
N GLU A 31 -6.94 -8.17 -16.63
CA GLU A 31 -6.73 -9.50 -17.20
C GLU A 31 -6.17 -10.47 -16.14
N ALA A 32 -5.99 -11.74 -16.50
CA ALA A 32 -5.47 -12.76 -15.58
C ALA A 32 -4.08 -12.41 -15.01
N THR A 33 -3.22 -11.79 -15.80
CA THR A 33 -1.83 -11.51 -15.42
C THR A 33 -1.60 -10.09 -14.89
N LYS A 34 -2.64 -9.26 -14.78
CA LYS A 34 -2.51 -7.88 -14.30
C LYS A 34 -3.46 -7.59 -13.16
N GLY A 35 -2.96 -6.85 -12.18
CA GLY A 35 -3.74 -6.31 -11.07
C GLY A 35 -3.39 -4.84 -10.85
N VAL A 36 -4.39 -4.04 -10.51
CA VAL A 36 -4.23 -2.63 -10.17
C VAL A 36 -4.71 -2.46 -8.73
N SER A 37 -3.84 -1.96 -7.86
CA SER A 37 -4.16 -1.65 -6.45
C SER A 37 -3.70 -0.24 -6.10
N ASN A 38 -3.91 0.18 -4.86
CA ASN A 38 -3.68 1.55 -4.41
C ASN A 38 -2.79 1.62 -3.17
N GLY A 39 -1.93 2.62 -3.12
CA GLY A 39 -1.19 3.04 -1.92
C GLY A 39 -1.78 4.35 -1.43
N ASN A 40 -2.21 4.41 -0.18
CA ASN A 40 -2.93 5.55 0.39
C ASN A 40 -2.22 6.09 1.64
N ILE A 41 -2.13 7.40 1.75
CA ILE A 41 -1.63 8.09 2.95
C ILE A 41 -2.38 9.40 3.12
N SER A 42 -2.70 9.79 4.35
CA SER A 42 -3.34 11.07 4.65
C SER A 42 -2.39 11.99 5.41
N PHE A 43 -2.42 13.28 5.09
CA PHE A 43 -1.71 14.31 5.85
C PHE A 43 -2.68 15.22 6.58
N THR A 44 -2.45 15.42 7.87
CA THR A 44 -3.20 16.37 8.71
C THR A 44 -2.33 17.54 9.13
N ASP A 45 -2.99 18.65 9.43
CA ASP A 45 -2.40 19.79 10.11
C ASP A 45 -3.04 19.85 11.50
N ASP A 46 -2.24 19.77 12.57
CA ASP A 46 -2.75 19.84 13.94
C ASP A 46 -3.01 21.29 14.39
N GLY A 47 -2.75 22.27 13.51
CA GLY A 47 -2.93 23.69 13.78
C GLY A 47 -1.96 24.23 14.83
N SER A 48 -1.04 23.40 15.33
CA SER A 48 0.03 23.82 16.21
C SER A 48 1.18 24.34 15.33
N ASN A 49 1.54 25.60 15.52
CA ASN A 49 2.80 26.09 14.98
C ASN A 49 3.90 25.36 15.74
N ASN A 50 4.54 24.37 15.11
CA ASN A 50 5.70 23.71 15.69
C ASN A 50 6.80 24.76 15.85
N ILE A 51 7.09 25.17 17.09
CA ILE A 51 8.16 26.13 17.38
C ILE A 51 9.45 25.31 17.51
N PRO A 52 10.37 25.36 16.54
CA PRO A 52 11.60 24.58 16.61
C PRO A 52 12.44 25.01 17.83
N ASP A 53 12.94 24.03 18.57
CA ASP A 53 13.87 24.25 19.68
C ASP A 53 15.18 24.87 19.14
N PRO A 54 15.60 26.06 19.60
CA PRO A 54 16.84 26.71 19.14
C PRO A 54 18.10 25.86 19.38
N GLU A 55 18.09 24.96 20.37
CA GLU A 55 19.23 24.11 20.72
C GLU A 55 19.18 22.75 19.98
N ASN A 56 18.02 22.38 19.42
CA ASN A 56 17.85 21.20 18.56
C ASN A 56 16.73 21.39 17.50
N PRO A 57 17.00 22.20 16.45
CA PRO A 57 15.97 22.62 15.49
C PRO A 57 15.48 21.51 14.55
N GLU A 58 16.12 20.34 14.55
CA GLU A 58 15.80 19.20 13.66
C GLU A 58 14.85 18.18 14.30
N LYS A 59 14.47 18.33 15.57
CA LYS A 59 13.71 17.30 16.31
C LYS A 59 12.30 17.77 16.72
N PRO A 60 11.26 17.52 15.90
CA PRO A 60 9.88 17.69 16.34
C PRO A 60 9.51 16.63 17.39
N THR A 61 8.80 17.04 18.45
CA THR A 61 8.19 16.13 19.44
C THR A 61 6.72 15.89 19.10
N ASN A 62 6.35 14.64 18.85
CA ASN A 62 4.96 14.24 18.56
C ASN A 62 4.08 14.23 19.83
N PRO A 63 2.82 14.69 19.75
CA PRO A 63 1.73 14.14 20.54
C PRO A 63 1.19 12.82 19.94
N VAL A 64 0.53 12.00 20.76
CA VAL A 64 -0.08 10.69 20.41
C VAL A 64 -1.62 10.83 20.40
N ASP A 65 -2.28 9.97 19.59
CA ASP A 65 -3.67 9.42 19.71
C ASP A 65 -4.77 10.05 18.80
N PRO A 66 -5.93 9.40 18.50
CA PRO A 66 -6.30 8.00 18.20
C PRO A 66 -7.09 7.83 16.87
N THR A 67 -7.12 6.59 16.34
CA THR A 67 -8.17 5.95 15.50
C THR A 67 -8.77 6.70 14.30
N ASP A 68 -8.38 6.27 13.09
CA ASP A 68 -9.06 6.57 11.82
C ASP A 68 -9.80 5.30 11.33
N PRO A 69 -11.14 5.26 11.40
CA PRO A 69 -11.94 4.09 11.07
C PRO A 69 -12.52 4.23 9.66
N ASP A 70 -11.74 3.95 8.62
CA ASP A 70 -12.27 3.72 7.27
C ASP A 70 -11.43 2.65 6.57
N ASN A 71 -11.83 1.38 6.76
CA ASN A 71 -11.22 0.20 6.15
C ASN A 71 -12.18 -0.38 5.10
N PRO A 72 -11.86 -0.37 3.80
CA PRO A 72 -12.72 -0.99 2.81
C PRO A 72 -12.51 -2.50 2.77
N ASP A 73 -13.63 -3.18 2.58
CA ASP A 73 -13.78 -4.62 2.48
C ASP A 73 -12.90 -5.30 1.42
N LYS A 74 -12.44 -6.51 1.77
CA LYS A 74 -12.00 -7.65 0.92
C LYS A 74 -10.92 -7.34 -0.13
N PRO A 75 -9.75 -8.01 -0.11
CA PRO A 75 -9.04 -8.23 -1.36
C PRO A 75 -9.96 -9.08 -2.26
N GLY A 76 -10.60 -8.45 -3.24
CA GLY A 76 -11.24 -9.13 -4.34
C GLY A 76 -10.20 -10.01 -5.05
N GLY A 77 -10.60 -11.23 -5.40
CA GLY A 77 -9.75 -12.13 -6.16
C GLY A 77 -9.92 -11.88 -7.67
N ASN A 78 -8.86 -12.12 -8.44
CA ASN A 78 -8.94 -12.08 -9.89
C ASN A 78 -9.82 -13.24 -10.43
N GLU A 79 -11.00 -12.89 -10.94
CA GLU A 79 -11.96 -13.84 -11.52
C GLU A 79 -11.66 -14.21 -12.97
N ASN A 80 -10.70 -13.55 -13.62
CA ASN A 80 -10.33 -13.89 -14.99
C ASN A 80 -9.85 -15.35 -15.08
N PRO A 81 -10.22 -16.09 -16.15
CA PRO A 81 -9.69 -17.42 -16.40
C PRO A 81 -8.24 -17.33 -16.88
N GLY A 82 -7.40 -18.32 -16.54
CA GLY A 82 -6.03 -18.41 -17.03
C GLY A 82 -5.15 -19.29 -16.17
N ASP A 83 -4.32 -20.10 -16.83
CA ASP A 83 -3.38 -21.02 -16.18
C ASP A 83 -2.14 -20.32 -15.62
N LEU A 84 -1.92 -19.04 -15.92
CA LEU A 84 -0.98 -18.17 -15.23
C LEU A 84 -1.75 -16.92 -14.82
N LYS A 85 -1.91 -16.72 -13.51
CA LYS A 85 -2.78 -15.67 -12.98
C LYS A 85 -2.25 -15.04 -11.71
N LEU A 86 -2.39 -13.73 -11.64
CA LEU A 86 -2.29 -12.97 -10.41
C LEU A 86 -3.65 -13.01 -9.72
N VAL A 87 -3.77 -13.77 -8.63
CA VAL A 87 -5.03 -14.03 -7.94
C VAL A 87 -5.38 -12.92 -6.96
N VAL A 88 -4.38 -12.43 -6.22
CA VAL A 88 -4.55 -11.36 -5.23
C VAL A 88 -3.36 -10.41 -5.32
N VAL A 89 -3.64 -9.11 -5.32
CA VAL A 89 -2.68 -8.05 -4.99
C VAL A 89 -3.24 -7.16 -3.89
N PRO A 90 -2.39 -6.63 -2.99
CA PRO A 90 -2.88 -5.84 -1.87
C PRO A 90 -2.95 -4.35 -2.21
N ASP A 91 -3.93 -3.68 -1.62
CA ASP A 91 -3.85 -2.25 -1.36
C ASP A 91 -2.96 -1.99 -0.13
N PHE A 92 -2.29 -0.84 -0.10
CA PHE A 92 -1.47 -0.40 1.02
C PHE A 92 -2.09 0.85 1.66
N ASP A 93 -2.40 0.77 2.95
CA ASP A 93 -2.82 1.92 3.76
C ASP A 93 -1.69 2.30 4.72
N PHE A 94 -1.06 3.45 4.52
CA PHE A 94 -0.01 3.98 5.38
C PHE A 94 -0.55 4.86 6.53
N GLY A 95 -1.88 4.95 6.65
CA GLY A 95 -2.57 5.71 7.68
C GLY A 95 -2.46 7.22 7.53
N SER A 96 -2.69 7.91 8.64
CA SER A 96 -2.64 9.37 8.73
C SER A 96 -1.33 9.81 9.39
N GLN A 97 -0.67 10.81 8.80
CA GLN A 97 0.58 11.39 9.25
C GLN A 97 0.43 12.90 9.44
N GLN A 98 1.13 13.47 10.42
CA GLN A 98 1.22 14.92 10.55
C GLN A 98 2.18 15.49 9.49
N LYS A 99 1.87 16.70 9.01
CA LYS A 99 2.80 17.46 8.18
C LYS A 99 4.10 17.71 8.95
N SER A 100 5.23 17.48 8.29
CA SER A 100 6.56 17.60 8.88
C SER A 100 7.54 18.24 7.90
N SER A 101 8.52 18.99 8.42
CA SER A 101 9.70 19.43 7.65
C SER A 101 10.76 18.33 7.53
N GLY A 102 10.72 17.33 8.42
CA GLY A 102 11.59 16.15 8.39
C GLY A 102 11.09 15.07 7.43
N GLU A 103 11.85 13.99 7.33
CA GLU A 103 11.42 12.79 6.61
C GLU A 103 10.17 12.19 7.28
N VAL A 104 9.24 11.67 6.48
CA VAL A 104 8.08 10.93 6.97
C VAL A 104 8.20 9.49 6.52
N THR A 105 8.17 8.57 7.49
CA THR A 105 8.16 7.13 7.25
C THR A 105 6.90 6.53 7.86
N ALA A 106 6.16 5.74 7.10
CA ALA A 106 4.93 5.13 7.58
C ALA A 106 4.82 3.68 7.10
N ASN A 107 4.61 2.75 8.03
CA ASN A 107 4.40 1.34 7.68
C ASN A 107 2.96 1.10 7.24
N ALA A 108 2.76 0.21 6.28
CA ALA A 108 1.43 -0.17 5.84
C ALA A 108 0.69 -0.93 6.96
N LYS A 109 -0.59 -0.62 7.12
CA LYS A 109 -1.51 -1.36 7.97
C LYS A 109 -1.69 -2.80 7.48
N VAL A 110 -2.11 -3.64 8.40
CA VAL A 110 -2.57 -5.00 8.10
C VAL A 110 -3.85 -4.97 7.28
N VAL A 111 -4.07 -6.04 6.52
CA VAL A 111 -5.27 -6.24 5.71
C VAL A 111 -6.21 -7.24 6.39
N ALA A 112 -7.50 -7.01 6.25
CA ALA A 112 -8.51 -7.96 6.71
C ALA A 112 -8.54 -9.21 5.80
N ALA A 113 -8.62 -10.38 6.43
CA ALA A 113 -8.78 -11.67 5.80
C ALA A 113 -9.77 -12.52 6.60
N TRP A 114 -10.13 -13.69 6.07
CA TRP A 114 -10.98 -14.67 6.76
C TRP A 114 -10.21 -15.97 6.93
N ASP A 115 -10.27 -16.55 8.13
CA ASP A 115 -9.76 -17.90 8.35
C ASP A 115 -10.75 -18.97 7.85
N GLU A 116 -10.35 -20.25 7.99
CA GLU A 116 -11.17 -21.40 7.59
C GLU A 116 -12.54 -21.45 8.29
N SER A 117 -12.64 -20.85 9.48
CA SER A 117 -13.88 -20.75 10.25
C SER A 117 -14.71 -19.51 9.88
N LYS A 118 -14.32 -18.79 8.81
CA LYS A 118 -14.91 -17.51 8.36
C LYS A 118 -14.84 -16.40 9.42
N THR A 119 -13.88 -16.49 10.34
CA THR A 119 -13.63 -15.44 11.32
C THR A 119 -12.75 -14.38 10.70
N LYS A 120 -13.14 -13.10 10.85
CA LYS A 120 -12.31 -11.96 10.41
C LYS A 120 -11.01 -11.98 11.21
N ILE A 121 -9.89 -11.96 10.50
CA ILE A 121 -8.54 -11.91 11.03
C ILE A 121 -7.75 -10.85 10.28
N TYR A 122 -6.61 -10.43 10.82
CA TYR A 122 -5.73 -9.45 10.19
C TYR A 122 -4.38 -10.09 9.85
N ARG A 123 -3.84 -9.76 8.68
CA ARG A 123 -2.59 -10.31 8.14
C ARG A 123 -1.75 -9.23 7.49
N ALA A 124 -0.47 -9.51 7.29
CA ALA A 124 0.33 -8.65 6.42
C ALA A 124 -0.24 -8.68 4.99
N PRO A 125 -0.17 -7.57 4.23
CA PRO A 125 -0.47 -7.56 2.80
C PRO A 125 0.21 -8.72 2.08
N TRP A 126 -0.46 -9.31 1.08
CA TRP A 126 0.09 -10.45 0.37
C TRP A 126 -0.25 -10.42 -1.11
N ILE A 127 0.59 -11.08 -1.90
CA ILE A 127 0.39 -11.33 -3.33
C ILE A 127 0.14 -12.82 -3.52
N THR A 128 -0.93 -13.20 -4.23
CA THR A 128 -1.16 -14.61 -4.60
C THR A 128 -0.98 -14.80 -6.09
N THR A 129 -0.11 -15.73 -6.46
CA THR A 129 0.09 -16.18 -7.84
C THR A 129 -0.44 -17.59 -8.02
N HIS A 130 -1.03 -17.86 -9.17
CA HIS A 130 -1.48 -19.17 -9.62
C HIS A 130 -0.76 -19.54 -10.91
N ASP A 131 -0.18 -20.74 -10.98
CA ASP A 131 0.31 -21.28 -12.23
C ASP A 131 0.06 -22.79 -12.40
N MET A 132 -0.75 -23.15 -13.39
CA MET A 132 -1.09 -24.51 -13.79
C MET A 132 -0.77 -24.79 -15.27
N ARG A 133 0.10 -24.00 -15.90
CA ARG A 133 0.46 -24.16 -17.31
C ARG A 133 1.08 -25.53 -17.57
N THR A 134 0.53 -26.27 -18.53
CA THR A 134 0.97 -27.62 -18.90
C THR A 134 2.26 -27.65 -19.71
N GLU A 135 2.50 -26.64 -20.55
CA GLU A 135 3.70 -26.48 -21.40
C GLU A 135 4.52 -25.27 -20.97
N ARG A 136 5.03 -25.32 -19.73
CA ARG A 136 5.50 -24.12 -19.05
C ARG A 136 6.72 -23.47 -19.71
N GLY A 137 7.70 -24.28 -20.16
CA GLY A 137 8.93 -23.87 -20.86
C GLY A 137 9.88 -22.93 -20.10
N THR A 138 9.35 -22.07 -19.24
CA THR A 138 9.98 -20.98 -18.50
C THR A 138 9.28 -20.79 -17.15
N GLY A 139 9.86 -19.96 -16.29
CA GLY A 139 9.24 -19.56 -15.03
C GLY A 139 8.18 -18.46 -15.20
N TRP A 140 7.99 -17.69 -14.14
CA TRP A 140 7.26 -16.43 -14.17
C TRP A 140 7.93 -15.40 -13.28
N THR A 141 7.61 -14.14 -13.48
CA THR A 141 8.08 -13.01 -12.65
C THR A 141 6.89 -12.13 -12.30
N VAL A 142 6.74 -11.80 -11.01
CA VAL A 142 5.85 -10.74 -10.53
C VAL A 142 6.64 -9.45 -10.44
N SER A 143 6.12 -8.40 -11.07
CA SER A 143 6.67 -7.06 -11.01
C SER A 143 5.60 -6.03 -10.66
N VAL A 144 6.03 -4.88 -10.17
CA VAL A 144 5.16 -3.75 -9.85
C VAL A 144 5.79 -2.45 -10.32
N THR A 145 4.95 -1.56 -10.83
CA THR A 145 5.24 -0.14 -11.03
C THR A 145 4.25 0.68 -10.22
N SER A 146 4.62 1.89 -9.80
CA SER A 146 3.66 2.81 -9.18
C SER A 146 3.59 4.14 -9.90
N SER A 147 2.43 4.79 -9.82
CA SER A 147 2.33 6.22 -10.09
C SER A 147 2.90 7.04 -8.94
N GLN A 148 2.95 8.36 -9.11
CA GLN A 148 3.31 9.27 -8.01
C GLN A 148 2.10 9.43 -7.07
N PHE A 149 2.35 9.52 -5.76
CA PHE A 149 1.31 9.90 -4.80
C PHE A 149 0.78 11.29 -5.15
N SER A 150 -0.53 11.37 -5.42
CA SER A 150 -1.22 12.61 -5.77
C SER A 150 -2.43 12.83 -4.89
N LEU A 151 -2.75 14.10 -4.60
CA LEU A 151 -3.87 14.48 -3.76
C LEU A 151 -5.17 14.00 -4.43
N THR A 152 -6.00 13.29 -3.68
CA THR A 152 -7.30 12.86 -4.17
C THR A 152 -8.14 14.09 -4.54
N GLY A 153 -8.58 14.16 -5.79
CA GLY A 153 -9.32 15.30 -6.33
C GLY A 153 -8.47 16.39 -6.99
N ASP A 154 -7.13 16.34 -6.88
CA ASP A 154 -6.22 17.22 -7.62
C ASP A 154 -4.89 16.52 -7.97
N ALA A 155 -4.84 15.90 -9.14
CA ALA A 155 -3.67 15.15 -9.62
C ALA A 155 -2.41 16.03 -9.85
N ASN A 156 -2.54 17.36 -9.83
CA ASN A 156 -1.38 18.27 -9.95
C ASN A 156 -0.62 18.41 -8.63
N LYS A 157 -1.27 18.12 -7.49
CA LYS A 157 -0.66 18.17 -6.16
C LYS A 157 -0.04 16.81 -5.86
N LYS A 158 1.28 16.71 -5.85
CA LYS A 158 2.01 15.45 -5.72
C LYS A 158 3.02 15.47 -4.59
N ILE A 159 3.32 14.29 -4.03
CA ILE A 159 4.41 14.12 -3.08
C ILE A 159 5.69 13.81 -3.85
N ASN A 160 6.58 14.80 -3.97
CA ASN A 160 7.83 14.64 -4.69
C ASN A 160 8.79 13.74 -3.92
N GLY A 161 9.40 12.78 -4.62
CA GLY A 161 10.36 11.85 -4.02
C GLY A 161 9.74 10.78 -3.11
N ALA A 162 8.41 10.72 -3.00
CA ALA A 162 7.76 9.64 -2.28
C ALA A 162 7.99 8.28 -2.96
N GLU A 163 8.24 7.26 -2.15
CA GLU A 163 8.52 5.90 -2.60
C GLU A 163 7.94 4.87 -1.63
N ILE A 164 7.85 3.63 -2.10
CA ILE A 164 7.45 2.47 -1.30
C ILE A 164 8.66 1.54 -1.19
N VAL A 165 8.92 1.03 0.01
CA VAL A 165 10.01 0.09 0.27
C VAL A 165 9.43 -1.24 0.73
N PHE A 166 9.80 -2.33 0.06
CA PHE A 166 9.47 -3.69 0.45
C PHE A 166 10.59 -4.31 1.28
N THR A 167 10.21 -4.91 2.40
CA THR A 167 11.07 -5.63 3.35
C THR A 167 10.35 -6.87 3.86
N ASN A 168 11.08 -7.74 4.57
CA ASN A 168 10.56 -8.89 5.29
C ASN A 168 9.55 -9.76 4.51
N ALA A 169 9.69 -9.82 3.18
CA ALA A 169 8.83 -10.59 2.32
C ALA A 169 9.16 -12.07 2.47
N ASN A 170 8.12 -12.90 2.61
CA ASN A 170 8.31 -14.32 2.91
C ASN A 170 7.20 -15.20 2.32
N TYR A 171 7.57 -16.43 1.98
CA TYR A 171 6.62 -17.51 1.73
C TYR A 171 6.51 -18.36 2.97
N GLU A 172 5.31 -18.47 3.52
CA GLU A 172 5.02 -19.38 4.63
C GLU A 172 5.07 -20.84 4.19
N GLY A 173 5.42 -21.73 5.13
CA GLY A 173 5.46 -23.17 4.91
C GLY A 173 6.82 -23.73 4.45
N SER A 174 6.89 -25.05 4.37
CA SER A 174 8.14 -25.80 4.15
C SER A 174 8.39 -26.21 2.69
N SER A 175 7.55 -25.75 1.74
CA SER A 175 7.70 -26.12 0.33
C SER A 175 9.09 -25.76 -0.21
N THR A 176 9.70 -26.72 -0.89
CA THR A 176 10.99 -26.57 -1.59
C THR A 176 10.82 -26.01 -3.00
N THR A 177 9.60 -26.01 -3.53
CA THR A 177 9.24 -25.48 -4.86
C THR A 177 8.69 -24.06 -4.81
N LYS A 178 8.81 -23.39 -3.66
CA LYS A 178 8.41 -21.97 -3.55
C LYS A 178 9.19 -21.10 -4.55
N PRO A 179 8.55 -20.06 -5.09
CA PRO A 179 9.26 -19.04 -5.87
C PRO A 179 10.38 -18.38 -5.05
N THR A 180 11.29 -17.76 -5.77
CA THR A 180 12.40 -16.99 -5.20
C THR A 180 11.94 -15.54 -5.02
N ILE A 181 12.26 -14.96 -3.86
CA ILE A 181 11.95 -13.56 -3.53
C ILE A 181 13.17 -12.71 -3.90
N HIS A 182 12.94 -11.48 -4.36
CA HIS A 182 14.02 -10.51 -4.57
C HIS A 182 14.81 -10.31 -3.27
N SER A 183 16.14 -10.44 -3.32
CA SER A 183 17.00 -10.49 -2.12
C SER A 183 16.82 -9.29 -1.19
N LYS A 184 16.70 -8.08 -1.74
CA LYS A 184 16.43 -6.86 -0.95
C LYS A 184 15.08 -6.87 -0.23
N ALA A 185 14.06 -7.49 -0.82
CA ALA A 185 12.73 -7.58 -0.20
C ALA A 185 12.70 -8.61 0.94
N VAL A 186 13.66 -9.53 1.01
CA VAL A 186 13.79 -10.49 2.14
C VAL A 186 14.40 -9.81 3.38
N GLY A 187 15.23 -8.78 3.19
CA GLY A 187 15.86 -8.06 4.29
C GLY A 187 14.84 -7.35 5.18
N THR A 188 15.15 -7.22 6.46
CA THR A 188 14.29 -6.53 7.44
C THR A 188 14.64 -5.05 7.62
N ASP A 189 15.75 -4.60 7.02
CA ASP A 189 16.23 -3.22 7.12
C ASP A 189 15.69 -2.38 5.97
N VAL A 190 14.81 -1.42 6.28
CA VAL A 190 14.19 -0.50 5.33
C VAL A 190 15.20 0.36 4.57
N THR A 191 16.40 0.60 5.11
CA THR A 191 17.43 1.40 4.43
C THR A 191 18.05 0.68 3.23
N THR A 192 17.99 -0.66 3.23
CA THR A 192 18.53 -1.53 2.17
C THR A 192 17.46 -2.33 1.43
N GLY A 193 16.19 -2.09 1.77
CA GLY A 193 15.02 -2.76 1.20
C GLY A 193 14.86 -2.57 -0.30
N LEU A 194 13.90 -3.29 -0.88
CA LEU A 194 13.57 -3.16 -2.31
C LEU A 194 12.73 -1.90 -2.51
N VAL A 195 13.34 -0.88 -3.10
CA VAL A 195 12.70 0.43 -3.33
C VAL A 195 11.91 0.43 -4.63
N LEU A 196 10.63 0.78 -4.55
CA LEU A 196 9.73 1.11 -5.65
C LEU A 196 9.61 2.64 -5.76
N THR A 197 10.35 3.20 -6.71
CA THR A 197 10.25 4.61 -7.10
C THR A 197 9.17 4.77 -8.17
N PRO A 198 8.35 5.84 -8.13
CA PRO A 198 7.32 6.08 -9.14
C PRO A 198 7.85 6.00 -10.59
N GLY A 199 7.13 5.30 -11.45
CA GLY A 199 7.45 5.07 -12.86
C GLY A 199 8.55 4.03 -13.12
N THR A 200 9.16 3.45 -12.08
CA THR A 200 10.18 2.40 -12.22
C THR A 200 9.59 1.03 -11.92
N GLU A 201 9.80 0.07 -12.82
CA GLU A 201 9.38 -1.33 -12.59
C GLU A 201 10.38 -2.03 -11.67
N VAL A 202 9.85 -2.74 -10.67
CA VAL A 202 10.65 -3.62 -9.81
C VAL A 202 10.07 -5.03 -9.80
N SER A 203 10.93 -6.03 -9.90
CA SER A 203 10.55 -7.43 -9.71
C SER A 203 10.64 -7.80 -8.24
N ILE A 204 9.55 -8.34 -7.68
CA ILE A 204 9.48 -8.71 -6.26
C ILE A 204 9.71 -10.21 -6.03
N ALA A 205 9.27 -11.05 -6.98
CA ALA A 205 9.45 -12.49 -6.91
C ALA A 205 9.45 -13.11 -8.31
N ASN A 206 10.15 -14.24 -8.44
CA ASN A 206 10.21 -15.02 -9.67
C ASN A 206 10.24 -16.52 -9.38
N SER A 207 9.74 -17.32 -10.32
CA SER A 207 9.91 -18.77 -10.30
C SER A 207 10.94 -19.21 -11.34
N ASP A 208 11.65 -20.29 -11.02
CA ASP A 208 12.57 -20.98 -11.91
C ASP A 208 12.01 -22.36 -12.25
N ALA A 209 11.51 -22.52 -13.47
CA ALA A 209 10.92 -23.79 -13.92
C ALA A 209 11.95 -24.94 -13.95
N SER A 210 13.24 -24.66 -14.15
CA SER A 210 14.29 -25.68 -14.12
C SER A 210 14.50 -26.28 -12.71
N LYS A 211 14.11 -25.53 -11.68
CA LYS A 211 14.09 -25.94 -10.27
C LYS A 211 12.71 -26.44 -9.82
N GLY A 212 11.75 -26.58 -10.74
CA GLY A 212 10.37 -26.96 -10.44
C GLY A 212 9.60 -25.92 -9.62
N GLN A 213 10.02 -24.65 -9.62
CA GLN A 213 9.38 -23.63 -8.79
C GLN A 213 8.09 -23.07 -9.40
N GLY A 214 7.19 -22.64 -8.52
CA GLY A 214 6.09 -21.73 -8.85
C GLY A 214 4.86 -22.36 -9.49
N VAL A 215 4.81 -23.68 -9.64
CA VAL A 215 3.60 -24.43 -10.04
C VAL A 215 2.65 -24.57 -8.84
N GLY A 216 1.38 -24.25 -9.06
CA GLY A 216 0.33 -24.16 -8.04
C GLY A 216 0.13 -22.74 -7.53
N ASP A 217 -0.54 -22.64 -6.38
CA ASP A 217 -0.82 -21.37 -5.70
C ASP A 217 0.28 -21.04 -4.68
N TYR A 218 0.78 -19.81 -4.73
CA TYR A 218 1.72 -19.29 -3.73
C TYR A 218 1.28 -17.91 -3.27
N SER A 219 1.25 -17.73 -1.94
CA SER A 219 1.00 -16.43 -1.30
C SER A 219 2.29 -15.88 -0.72
N LEU A 220 2.80 -14.82 -1.34
CA LEU A 220 3.93 -14.04 -0.85
C LEU A 220 3.42 -13.03 0.18
N ALA A 221 3.78 -13.23 1.44
CA ALA A 221 3.53 -12.25 2.48
C ALA A 221 4.51 -11.08 2.36
N LEU A 222 4.02 -9.86 2.52
CA LEU A 222 4.82 -8.64 2.58
C LEU A 222 4.92 -8.18 4.03
N GLY A 223 5.70 -8.94 4.81
CA GLY A 223 5.89 -8.76 6.25
C GLY A 223 5.56 -10.01 7.05
N THR A 224 5.75 -9.92 8.36
CA THR A 224 5.53 -11.02 9.30
C THR A 224 4.07 -11.45 9.27
N ASN A 225 3.77 -12.74 9.11
CA ASN A 225 2.41 -13.28 9.22
C ASN A 225 2.20 -13.98 10.57
N SER A 226 2.17 -13.22 11.66
CA SER A 226 1.91 -13.78 12.98
C SER A 226 0.44 -14.15 13.14
N LYS A 227 0.11 -15.45 13.17
CA LYS A 227 -1.25 -15.95 13.49
C LYS A 227 -1.69 -15.42 14.86
N GLY A 228 -2.58 -14.43 14.86
CA GLY A 228 -3.25 -13.92 16.07
C GLY A 228 -2.59 -12.72 16.76
N ALA A 229 -1.50 -12.15 16.23
CA ALA A 229 -0.89 -10.94 16.81
C ALA A 229 -1.53 -9.63 16.31
N TYR A 230 -2.06 -9.64 15.09
CA TYR A 230 -2.59 -8.43 14.46
C TYR A 230 -4.05 -8.14 14.79
N LYS A 231 -4.32 -6.85 14.97
CA LYS A 231 -5.63 -6.22 15.15
C LYS A 231 -5.86 -5.18 14.06
N GLU A 232 -7.07 -4.63 13.96
CA GLU A 232 -7.51 -3.73 12.88
C GLU A 232 -6.55 -2.59 12.56
N ASP A 233 -5.90 -2.00 13.56
CA ASP A 233 -4.97 -0.87 13.38
C ASP A 233 -3.50 -1.25 13.49
N SER A 234 -3.18 -2.54 13.44
CA SER A 234 -1.78 -2.97 13.45
C SER A 234 -1.07 -2.56 12.16
N VAL A 235 0.20 -2.21 12.29
CA VAL A 235 1.08 -1.99 11.14
C VAL A 235 1.97 -3.20 10.91
N THR A 236 2.38 -3.38 9.67
CA THR A 236 3.29 -4.44 9.23
C THR A 236 4.73 -3.96 9.23
N ASP A 237 5.66 -4.88 8.99
CA ASP A 237 7.10 -4.63 8.89
C ASP A 237 7.64 -4.91 7.48
N GLY A 238 6.75 -5.07 6.49
CA GLY A 238 7.14 -5.47 5.14
C GLY A 238 6.84 -4.48 4.02
N VAL A 239 6.09 -3.41 4.30
CA VAL A 239 5.82 -2.35 3.32
C VAL A 239 5.85 -1.01 4.03
N THR A 240 6.73 -0.11 3.57
CA THR A 240 6.94 1.21 4.19
C THR A 240 6.87 2.30 3.13
N PHE A 241 6.07 3.32 3.37
CA PHE A 241 6.12 4.59 2.66
C PHE A 241 7.28 5.44 3.20
N ARG A 242 8.03 6.09 2.29
CA ARG A 242 8.99 7.13 2.65
C ARG A 242 8.73 8.41 1.85
N MET A 243 8.80 9.54 2.53
CA MET A 243 8.79 10.87 1.94
C MET A 243 10.02 11.64 2.43
N PRO A 244 10.86 12.18 1.52
CA PRO A 244 12.04 12.95 1.89
C PRO A 244 11.69 14.17 2.74
N ALA A 245 12.64 14.58 3.59
CA ALA A 245 12.57 15.85 4.29
C ALA A 245 12.41 17.03 3.33
N ASN A 246 11.87 18.14 3.82
CA ASN A 246 11.58 19.37 3.06
C ASN A 246 10.61 19.17 1.88
N THR A 247 9.78 18.12 1.92
CA THR A 247 8.71 17.90 0.95
C THR A 247 7.43 18.54 1.44
N ALA A 248 6.94 19.57 0.74
CA ALA A 248 5.67 20.22 1.07
C ALA A 248 4.49 19.41 0.54
N VAL A 249 3.49 19.19 1.40
CA VAL A 249 2.23 18.53 1.08
C VAL A 249 1.04 19.34 1.60
N GLU A 250 -0.10 19.20 0.94
CA GLU A 250 -1.38 19.75 1.40
C GLU A 250 -1.99 18.85 2.47
N THR A 251 -2.90 19.41 3.27
CA THR A 251 -3.77 18.59 4.12
C THR A 251 -4.74 17.82 3.23
N GLY A 252 -4.81 16.50 3.42
CA GLY A 252 -5.71 15.63 2.67
C GLY A 252 -5.11 14.26 2.36
N LYS A 253 -5.90 13.46 1.64
CA LYS A 253 -5.55 12.10 1.23
C LYS A 253 -4.77 12.12 -0.07
N TYR A 254 -3.67 11.39 -0.10
CA TYR A 254 -2.85 11.13 -1.26
C TYR A 254 -2.94 9.66 -1.66
N GLN A 255 -2.96 9.41 -2.97
CA GLN A 255 -3.03 8.07 -3.53
C GLN A 255 -2.00 7.89 -4.65
N ALA A 256 -1.35 6.73 -4.65
CA ALA A 256 -0.59 6.20 -5.78
C ALA A 256 -1.27 4.92 -6.29
N GLU A 257 -1.30 4.74 -7.60
CA GLU A 257 -1.78 3.52 -8.25
C GLU A 257 -0.59 2.56 -8.40
N LEU A 258 -0.76 1.31 -8.03
CA LEU A 258 0.20 0.23 -8.21
C LEU A 258 -0.26 -0.71 -9.32
N ASN A 259 0.56 -0.81 -10.35
CA ASN A 259 0.32 -1.67 -11.50
C ASN A 259 1.19 -2.92 -11.39
N TRP A 260 0.54 -4.04 -11.10
CA TRP A 260 1.16 -5.35 -10.93
C TRP A 260 1.06 -6.18 -12.20
N GLU A 261 2.13 -6.90 -12.52
CA GLU A 261 2.18 -7.75 -13.70
C GLU A 261 2.87 -9.08 -13.41
N LEU A 262 2.25 -10.17 -13.85
CA LEU A 262 2.77 -11.53 -13.80
C LEU A 262 3.14 -11.98 -15.22
N LYS A 263 4.44 -11.96 -15.53
CA LYS A 263 4.96 -12.30 -16.87
C LYS A 263 5.59 -13.69 -16.87
N PRO A 264 5.38 -14.53 -17.91
CA PRO A 264 6.29 -15.65 -18.17
C PRO A 264 7.72 -15.12 -18.29
N THR A 265 8.70 -15.84 -17.72
CA THR A 265 10.10 -15.43 -17.90
C THR A 265 10.46 -15.61 -19.37
N LEU A 266 11.00 -14.58 -20.03
CA LEU A 266 11.47 -14.71 -21.41
C LEU A 266 12.73 -15.59 -21.41
N ASN A 267 12.77 -16.58 -22.30
CA ASN A 267 13.98 -17.36 -22.51
C ASN A 267 15.03 -16.45 -23.15
N PRO A 268 16.27 -16.37 -22.64
CA PRO A 268 17.33 -15.54 -23.25
C PRO A 268 17.79 -16.03 -24.64
N PHE A 269 17.12 -17.03 -25.22
CA PHE A 269 17.47 -17.66 -26.50
C PHE A 269 16.28 -17.83 -27.47
N SER A 270 15.23 -17.01 -27.36
CA SER A 270 14.20 -16.88 -28.41
C SER A 270 14.48 -15.71 -29.32
#